data_AF-A0A5M8IFM1-F1
#
_entry.id   AF-A0A5M8IFM1-F1
#
_cell.length_a   1.000
_cell.length_b   1.000
_cell.length_c   1.000
_cell.angle_alpha   90.00
_cell.angle_beta   90.00
_cell.angle_gamma   90.00
#
_symmetry.space_group_name_H-M   'P 1'
#
loop_
_entity.id
_entity.type
_entity.pdbx_description
1 polymer ?
#
loop_
_entity_poly.entity_id
_entity_poly.type
_entity_poly.pdbx_seq_one_letter_code
_entity_poly.pdbx_strand_id
1 'polypeptide(L)'
;MRDHTPNFTMHELSAENRALISTTLQQLLEKLAADGKLTADSLLEFWVEVPGVKRTRGTFRGGFLMPDSFVYLSDYFLPDTTTLTPTAAYGEADMPLQQAWGDLLDEFYYQVEIFTSPVSVPKGVTLELWAGSRHRPEGEWIYAVDRKIELR
;
A
#
# COMPACT_ATOMS: atom_id res chain seq x y z
N MET A 1 -23.45 9.37 -29.69
CA MET A 1 -22.96 9.00 -28.36
C MET A 1 -21.45 9.15 -28.42
N ARG A 2 -20.86 10.19 -27.83
CA ARG A 2 -19.40 10.33 -27.80
C ARG A 2 -18.89 9.33 -26.77
N ASP A 3 -18.01 8.45 -27.21
CA ASP A 3 -17.29 7.54 -26.34
C ASP A 3 -16.43 8.40 -25.39
N HIS A 4 -16.92 8.58 -24.16
CA HIS A 4 -16.24 9.34 -23.12
C HIS A 4 -15.34 8.43 -22.28
N THR A 5 -14.94 7.27 -22.81
CA THR A 5 -13.97 6.40 -22.15
C THR A 5 -12.66 7.17 -22.02
N PRO A 6 -12.24 7.54 -20.80
CA PRO A 6 -10.94 8.19 -20.60
C PRO A 6 -9.87 7.25 -21.14
N ASN A 7 -8.91 7.79 -21.91
CA ASN A 7 -7.82 7.00 -22.45
C ASN A 7 -6.86 6.64 -21.30
N PHE A 8 -7.19 5.58 -20.56
CA PHE A 8 -6.42 5.09 -19.43
C PHE A 8 -5.14 4.42 -19.96
N THR A 9 -4.02 5.13 -19.90
CA THR A 9 -2.71 4.56 -20.20
C THR A 9 -2.04 4.25 -18.87
N MET A 10 -1.86 2.96 -18.58
CA MET A 10 -1.14 2.55 -17.38
C MET A 10 0.36 2.74 -17.61
N HIS A 11 1.02 3.39 -16.67
CA HIS A 11 2.47 3.62 -16.71
C HIS A 11 3.11 2.76 -15.63
N GLU A 12 3.88 1.75 -16.05
CA GLU A 12 4.59 0.87 -15.11
C GLU A 12 5.62 1.67 -14.29
N LEU A 13 5.76 1.31 -13.02
CA LEU A 13 6.81 1.86 -12.17
C LEU A 13 8.18 1.42 -12.68
N SER A 14 9.13 2.36 -12.71
CA SER A 14 10.53 2.05 -12.97
C SER A 14 11.08 1.05 -11.93
N ALA A 15 12.10 0.28 -12.31
CA ALA A 15 12.76 -0.64 -11.38
C ALA A 15 13.29 0.07 -10.12
N GLU A 16 13.75 1.31 -10.27
CA GLU A 16 14.20 2.14 -9.15
C GLU A 16 13.06 2.48 -8.18
N ASN A 17 11.88 2.84 -8.70
CA ASN A 17 10.70 3.12 -7.89
C ASN A 17 10.15 1.86 -7.22
N ARG A 18 10.12 0.72 -7.92
CA ARG A 18 9.75 -0.57 -7.34
C ARG A 18 10.68 -0.95 -6.19
N ALA A 19 12.00 -0.79 -6.36
CA ALA A 19 12.98 -1.08 -5.31
C ALA A 19 12.86 -0.14 -4.10
N LEU A 20 12.58 1.15 -4.32
CA LEU A 20 12.33 2.11 -3.25
C LEU A 20 11.09 1.73 -2.44
N ILE A 21 9.99 1.42 -3.12
CA ILE A 21 8.73 1.00 -2.49
C ILE A 21 8.93 -0.30 -1.71
N SER A 22 9.51 -1.35 -2.31
CA SER A 22 9.71 -2.63 -1.64
C SER A 22 10.54 -2.51 -0.37
N THR A 23 11.67 -1.82 -0.46
CA THR A 23 12.56 -1.60 0.71
C THR A 23 11.81 -0.85 1.81
N THR A 24 10.99 0.13 1.44
CA THR A 24 10.22 0.93 2.41
C THR A 24 9.14 0.10 3.09
N LEU A 25 8.39 -0.70 2.33
CA LEU A 25 7.35 -1.58 2.85
C LEU A 25 7.94 -2.68 3.74
N GLN A 26 9.05 -3.29 3.34
CA GLN A 26 9.79 -4.24 4.17
C GLN A 26 10.13 -3.66 5.53
N GLN A 27 10.75 -2.47 5.55
CA GLN A 27 11.12 -1.81 6.81
C GLN A 27 9.91 -1.47 7.69
N LEU A 28 8.80 -1.03 7.08
CA LEU A 28 7.56 -0.73 7.82
C LEU A 28 6.97 -2.00 8.43
N LEU A 29 6.81 -3.05 7.65
CA LEU A 29 6.16 -4.29 8.07
C LEU A 29 6.99 -5.07 9.07
N GLU A 30 8.31 -5.10 8.89
CA GLU A 30 9.24 -5.68 9.86
C GLU A 30 9.18 -4.92 11.19
N LYS A 31 9.11 -3.58 11.15
CA LYS A 31 8.96 -2.76 12.37
C LYS A 31 7.64 -3.04 13.06
N LEU A 32 6.53 -3.06 12.31
CA LEU A 32 5.19 -3.35 12.83
C LEU A 32 5.14 -4.72 13.52
N ALA A 33 5.72 -5.75 12.90
CA ALA A 33 5.82 -7.09 13.47
C ALA A 33 6.73 -7.10 14.72
N ALA A 34 7.91 -6.50 14.65
CA ALA A 34 8.84 -6.43 15.78
C ALA A 34 8.26 -5.72 17.01
N ASP A 35 7.33 -4.78 16.80
CA ASP A 35 6.61 -4.09 17.86
C ASP A 35 5.47 -4.93 18.48
N GLY A 36 5.22 -6.13 17.95
CA GLY A 36 4.09 -6.98 18.35
C GLY A 36 2.74 -6.34 18.01
N LYS A 37 2.70 -5.55 16.93
CA LYS A 37 1.51 -4.80 16.49
C LYS A 37 0.94 -5.27 15.16
N LEU A 38 1.51 -6.33 14.58
CA LEU A 38 0.91 -7.06 13.47
C LEU A 38 -0.22 -7.94 14.00
N THR A 39 -1.44 -7.42 14.00
CA THR A 39 -2.66 -8.11 14.41
C THR A 39 -3.51 -8.52 13.20
N ALA A 40 -4.58 -9.30 13.42
CA ALA A 40 -5.49 -9.71 12.34
C ALA A 40 -6.16 -8.52 11.63
N ASP A 41 -6.37 -7.41 12.34
CA ASP A 41 -6.95 -6.18 11.79
C ASP A 41 -5.90 -5.22 11.21
N SER A 42 -4.65 -5.68 11.09
CA SER A 42 -3.58 -4.85 10.57
C SER A 42 -3.68 -4.70 9.06
N LEU A 43 -3.57 -3.47 8.60
CA LEU A 43 -3.67 -3.09 7.21
C LEU A 43 -2.48 -2.20 6.82
N LEU A 44 -2.13 -2.25 5.55
CA LEU A 44 -1.26 -1.30 4.89
C LEU A 44 -2.14 -0.35 4.08
N GLU A 45 -2.17 0.92 4.45
CA GLU A 45 -2.84 2.00 3.74
C GLU A 45 -1.80 2.91 3.10
N PHE A 46 -2.17 3.52 1.98
CA PHE A 46 -1.30 4.49 1.34
C PHE A 46 -2.06 5.64 0.67
N TRP A 47 -1.34 6.73 0.49
CA TRP A 47 -1.79 7.93 -0.19
C TRP A 47 -0.82 8.30 -1.29
N VAL A 48 -1.36 8.60 -2.47
CA VAL A 48 -0.58 9.04 -3.64
C VAL A 48 -0.85 10.51 -3.90
N GLU A 49 0.14 11.34 -3.64
CA GLU A 49 0.12 12.77 -3.96
C GLU A 49 0.82 13.00 -5.31
N VAL A 50 0.08 13.48 -6.30
CA VAL A 50 0.61 13.77 -7.64
C VAL A 50 0.81 15.29 -7.80
N PRO A 51 2.01 15.77 -8.17
CA PRO A 51 2.27 17.19 -8.35
C PRO A 51 1.28 17.88 -9.29
N GLY A 52 0.80 19.05 -8.89
CA GLY A 52 -0.17 19.83 -9.69
C GLY A 52 -1.60 19.27 -9.69
N VAL A 53 -1.83 18.06 -9.15
CA VAL A 53 -3.17 17.49 -8.98
C VAL A 53 -3.64 17.79 -7.56
N LYS A 54 -4.49 18.81 -7.41
CA LYS A 54 -5.14 19.09 -6.12
C LYS A 54 -6.21 18.03 -5.84
N ARG A 55 -5.84 16.99 -5.10
CA ARG A 55 -6.80 16.11 -4.41
C ARG A 55 -6.93 16.61 -2.98
N THR A 56 -8.13 17.04 -2.59
CA THR A 56 -8.40 17.40 -1.19
C THR A 56 -8.11 16.20 -0.30
N ARG A 57 -7.16 16.34 0.63
CA ARG A 57 -7.02 15.41 1.76
C ARG A 57 -8.31 15.52 2.59
N GLY A 58 -9.23 14.60 2.35
CA GLY A 58 -10.57 14.56 2.97
C GLY A 58 -11.48 15.75 2.60
N THR A 59 -12.43 15.52 1.68
CA THR A 59 -13.87 15.87 1.80
C THR A 59 -14.53 15.77 0.42
N PHE A 60 -15.31 14.71 0.17
CA PHE A 60 -16.61 14.90 -0.48
C PHE A 60 -17.62 15.05 0.67
N ARG A 61 -18.50 16.05 0.61
CA ARG A 61 -19.52 16.32 1.65
C ARG A 61 -20.41 15.08 1.83
N GLY A 62 -20.25 14.34 2.92
CA GLY A 62 -21.12 13.21 3.24
C GLY A 62 -20.48 12.03 3.99
N GLY A 63 -19.17 12.03 4.20
CA GLY A 63 -18.47 10.93 4.88
C GLY A 63 -17.54 10.17 3.94
N PHE A 64 -16.50 9.61 4.56
CA PHE A 64 -15.54 8.63 4.03
C PHE A 64 -14.32 9.17 3.28
N LEU A 65 -13.17 8.62 3.69
CA LEU A 65 -11.85 8.66 3.04
C LEU A 65 -11.99 8.20 1.57
N MET A 66 -10.92 8.28 0.75
CA MET A 66 -10.94 7.41 -0.45
C MET A 66 -11.20 5.99 0.05
N PRO A 67 -12.29 5.31 -0.34
CA PRO A 67 -12.75 4.19 0.47
C PRO A 67 -11.80 2.99 0.48
N ASP A 68 -10.94 2.75 -0.52
CA ASP A 68 -10.39 1.39 -0.71
C ASP A 68 -8.97 1.33 -1.31
N SER A 69 -7.95 1.91 -0.67
CA SER A 69 -6.56 1.59 -1.05
C SER A 69 -5.75 1.19 0.17
N PHE A 70 -6.22 0.09 0.74
CA PHE A 70 -5.53 -0.63 1.77
C PHE A 70 -5.48 -2.11 1.39
N VAL A 71 -4.50 -2.80 1.93
CA VAL A 71 -4.39 -4.26 1.85
C VAL A 71 -4.34 -4.82 3.26
N TYR A 72 -5.08 -5.90 3.51
CA TYR A 72 -5.02 -6.58 4.80
C TYR A 72 -3.74 -7.39 4.88
N LEU A 73 -2.95 -7.14 5.92
CA LEU A 73 -1.69 -7.85 6.10
C LEU A 73 -1.91 -9.31 6.48
N SER A 74 -3.07 -9.63 7.05
CA SER A 74 -3.51 -10.99 7.37
C SER A 74 -3.70 -11.89 6.15
N ASP A 75 -3.82 -11.32 4.95
CA ASP A 75 -3.94 -12.11 3.71
C ASP A 75 -2.58 -12.73 3.35
N TYR A 76 -1.48 -12.06 3.73
CA TYR A 76 -0.11 -12.42 3.38
C TYR A 76 0.68 -13.02 4.54
N PHE A 77 0.49 -12.48 5.75
CA PHE A 77 1.25 -12.84 6.94
C PHE A 77 0.36 -13.23 8.11
N LEU A 78 0.85 -14.15 8.95
CA LEU A 78 0.18 -14.53 10.19
C LEU A 78 0.18 -13.36 11.19
N PRO A 79 -0.96 -13.10 11.86
CA PRO A 79 -1.03 -12.11 12.92
C PRO A 79 -0.42 -12.62 14.22
N ASP A 80 -0.22 -11.68 15.15
CA ASP A 80 0.25 -11.88 16.53
C ASP A 80 1.63 -12.57 16.61
N THR A 81 2.44 -12.40 15.58
CA THR A 81 3.85 -12.81 15.54
C THR A 81 4.76 -11.59 15.67
N THR A 82 5.97 -11.81 16.20
CA THR A 82 7.01 -10.77 16.27
C THR A 82 7.88 -10.70 15.02
N THR A 83 7.59 -11.55 14.04
CA THR A 83 8.33 -11.71 12.77
C THR A 83 7.35 -12.05 11.66
N LEU A 84 7.55 -11.48 10.48
CA LEU A 84 6.72 -11.76 9.31
C LEU A 84 6.80 -13.25 8.95
N THR A 85 5.68 -13.94 9.13
CA THR A 85 5.54 -15.36 8.85
C THR A 85 4.43 -15.49 7.81
N PRO A 86 4.65 -16.15 6.67
CA PRO A 86 3.62 -16.25 5.64
C PRO A 86 2.41 -17.06 6.14
N THR A 87 1.23 -16.77 5.61
CA THR A 87 0.03 -17.55 5.92
C THR A 87 0.12 -18.98 5.39
N ALA A 88 -0.78 -19.85 5.86
CA ALA A 88 -0.86 -21.24 5.40
C ALA A 88 -1.12 -21.36 3.88
N ALA A 89 -1.66 -20.32 3.24
CA ALA A 89 -1.87 -20.28 1.79
C ALA A 89 -0.57 -20.46 1.00
N TYR A 90 0.57 -20.11 1.58
CA TYR A 90 1.90 -20.21 0.99
C TYR A 90 2.67 -21.47 1.41
N GLY A 91 2.06 -22.38 2.19
CA GLY A 91 2.77 -23.50 2.84
C GLY A 91 3.41 -24.52 1.89
N GLU A 92 2.90 -24.64 0.66
CA GLU A 92 3.41 -25.58 -0.36
C GLU A 92 4.44 -24.94 -1.31
N ALA A 93 4.77 -23.66 -1.13
CA ALA A 93 5.76 -22.97 -1.95
C ALA A 93 7.19 -23.34 -1.54
N ASP A 94 8.13 -23.38 -2.49
CA ASP A 94 9.55 -23.61 -2.21
C ASP A 94 10.15 -22.50 -1.31
N MET A 95 9.64 -21.26 -1.46
CA MET A 95 10.05 -20.08 -0.67
C MET A 95 8.82 -19.30 -0.21
N PRO A 96 8.07 -19.79 0.81
CA PRO A 96 6.77 -19.24 1.21
C PRO A 96 6.78 -17.75 1.54
N LEU A 97 7.79 -17.30 2.30
CA LEU A 97 7.90 -15.89 2.70
C LEU A 97 8.19 -14.98 1.49
N GLN A 98 9.03 -15.43 0.56
CA GLN A 98 9.34 -14.66 -0.64
C GLN A 98 8.12 -14.53 -1.54
N GLN A 99 7.30 -15.58 -1.63
CA GLN A 99 6.09 -15.56 -2.43
C GLN A 99 5.01 -14.65 -1.84
N ALA A 100 4.78 -14.69 -0.52
CA ALA A 100 3.88 -13.75 0.16
C ALA A 100 4.31 -12.29 -0.04
N TRP A 101 5.62 -12.01 0.01
CA TRP A 101 6.16 -10.70 -0.33
C TRP A 101 5.93 -10.31 -1.79
N GLY A 102 6.12 -11.24 -2.71
CA GLY A 102 5.90 -11.04 -4.13
C GLY A 102 4.46 -10.59 -4.42
N ASP A 103 3.49 -11.36 -3.94
CA ASP A 103 2.07 -11.08 -4.17
C ASP A 103 1.64 -9.73 -3.57
N LEU A 104 2.05 -9.44 -2.32
CA LEU A 104 1.77 -8.17 -1.66
C LEU A 104 2.36 -6.98 -2.44
N LEU A 105 3.60 -7.12 -2.90
CA LEU A 105 4.29 -6.05 -3.63
C LEU A 105 3.67 -5.84 -5.02
N ASP A 106 3.30 -6.92 -5.71
CA ASP A 106 2.66 -6.83 -7.02
C ASP A 106 1.29 -6.16 -6.93
N GLU A 107 0.46 -6.52 -5.92
CA GLU A 107 -0.79 -5.82 -5.65
C GLU A 107 -0.54 -4.33 -5.38
N PHE A 108 0.42 -4.01 -4.50
CA PHE A 108 0.72 -2.63 -4.14
C PHE A 108 1.23 -1.81 -5.34
N TYR A 109 2.14 -2.36 -6.14
CA TYR A 109 2.64 -1.69 -7.35
C TYR A 109 1.50 -1.39 -8.32
N TYR A 110 0.62 -2.37 -8.55
CA TYR A 110 -0.51 -2.20 -9.45
C TYR A 110 -1.43 -1.05 -9.01
N GLN A 111 -1.72 -0.95 -7.71
CA GLN A 111 -2.53 0.15 -7.20
C GLN A 111 -1.82 1.50 -7.34
N VAL A 112 -0.52 1.60 -7.03
CA VAL A 112 0.26 2.83 -7.23
C VAL A 112 0.24 3.25 -8.70
N GLU A 113 0.48 2.33 -9.62
CA GLU A 113 0.48 2.57 -11.07
C GLU A 113 -0.88 3.10 -11.56
N ILE A 114 -2.00 2.59 -11.00
CA ILE A 114 -3.34 3.14 -11.27
C ILE A 114 -3.44 4.60 -10.84
N PHE A 115 -2.98 4.92 -9.62
CA PHE A 115 -3.09 6.28 -9.09
C PHE A 115 -2.16 7.28 -9.76
N THR A 116 -1.02 6.81 -10.27
CA THR A 116 -0.07 7.63 -11.04
C THR A 116 -0.35 7.65 -12.54
N SER A 117 -1.30 6.87 -13.05
CA SER A 117 -1.68 6.86 -14.47
C SER A 117 -1.96 8.24 -15.12
N PRO A 118 -2.42 9.30 -14.41
CA PRO A 118 -2.61 10.61 -15.04
C PRO A 118 -1.30 11.34 -15.37
N VAL A 119 -0.15 10.88 -14.88
CA VAL A 119 1.17 11.48 -15.14
C VAL A 119 2.08 10.47 -15.84
N SER A 120 2.70 10.90 -16.93
CA SER A 120 3.63 10.06 -17.70
C SER A 120 5.00 9.91 -17.04
N VAL A 121 5.33 10.79 -16.09
CA VAL A 121 6.59 10.75 -15.33
C VAL A 121 6.23 10.88 -13.85
N PRO A 122 6.49 9.85 -13.02
CA PRO A 122 6.13 9.85 -11.60
C PRO A 122 7.04 10.73 -10.74
N LYS A 123 8.00 11.46 -11.34
CA LYS A 123 8.90 12.35 -10.60
C LYS A 123 8.14 13.38 -9.79
N GLY A 124 8.40 13.42 -8.49
CA GLY A 124 7.71 14.30 -7.54
C GLY A 124 6.38 13.74 -7.02
N VAL A 125 5.91 12.60 -7.52
CA VAL A 125 4.82 11.86 -6.89
C VAL A 125 5.29 11.42 -5.52
N THR A 126 4.50 11.73 -4.50
CA THR A 126 4.82 11.34 -3.13
C THR A 126 3.86 10.26 -2.66
N LEU A 127 4.42 9.17 -2.13
CA LEU A 127 3.67 8.13 -1.43
C LEU A 127 3.79 8.35 0.07
N GLU A 128 2.67 8.44 0.75
CA GLU A 128 2.59 8.33 2.21
C GLU A 128 2.01 6.96 2.53
N LEU A 129 2.67 6.20 3.41
CA LEU A 129 2.40 4.80 3.71
C LEU A 129 2.14 4.68 5.20
N TRP A 130 1.15 3.90 5.59
CA TRP A 130 0.81 3.60 6.99
C TRP A 130 0.54 2.10 7.14
N ALA A 131 1.26 1.43 8.03
CA ALA A 131 1.00 0.05 8.38
C ALA A 131 0.63 -0.05 9.86
N GLY A 132 -0.50 -0.67 10.18
CA GLY A 132 -1.00 -0.73 11.56
C GLY A 132 -2.44 -1.16 11.68
N SER A 133 -3.08 -0.89 12.82
CA SER A 133 -4.47 -1.25 13.09
C SER A 133 -5.32 -0.06 13.55
N ARG A 134 -6.61 -0.11 13.24
CA ARG A 134 -7.64 0.86 13.62
C ARG A 134 -8.94 0.14 13.97
N HIS A 135 -9.75 0.70 14.87
CA HIS A 135 -11.01 0.05 15.32
C HIS A 135 -12.03 -0.14 14.19
N ARG A 136 -11.96 0.69 13.15
CA ARG A 136 -12.76 0.64 11.92
C ARG A 136 -11.90 1.18 10.78
N PRO A 137 -12.18 0.84 9.51
CA PRO A 137 -11.54 1.43 8.33
C PRO A 137 -11.57 2.97 8.26
N GLU A 138 -12.31 3.65 9.13
CA GLU A 138 -12.39 5.11 9.18
C GLU A 138 -12.05 5.68 10.56
N GLY A 139 -11.67 4.80 11.49
CA GLY A 139 -11.33 5.17 12.85
C GLY A 139 -9.91 5.69 12.96
N GLU A 140 -9.60 6.28 14.11
CA GLU A 140 -8.23 6.63 14.46
C GLU A 140 -7.34 5.38 14.52
N TRP A 141 -6.08 5.55 14.12
CA TRP A 141 -5.06 4.53 14.28
C TRP A 141 -4.85 4.24 15.76
N ILE A 142 -5.00 2.98 16.15
CA ILE A 142 -4.61 2.49 17.48
C ILE A 142 -3.09 2.52 17.57
N TYR A 143 -2.47 2.07 16.49
CA TYR A 143 -1.04 2.06 16.27
C TYR A 143 -0.78 2.06 14.77
N ALA A 144 0.18 2.84 14.31
CA ALA A 144 0.69 2.79 12.96
C ALA A 144 2.17 3.13 12.94
N VAL A 145 2.90 2.49 12.03
CA VAL A 145 4.18 2.97 11.55
C VAL A 145 3.97 3.61 10.20
N ASP A 146 4.55 4.78 9.99
CA ASP A 146 4.36 5.55 8.77
C ASP A 146 5.67 5.88 8.07
N ARG A 147 5.59 6.05 6.75
CA ARG A 147 6.70 6.56 5.96
C ARG A 147 6.21 7.37 4.77
N LYS A 148 6.96 8.41 4.44
CA LYS A 148 6.76 9.21 3.25
C LYS A 148 7.96 9.04 2.31
N ILE A 149 7.70 8.72 1.04
CA ILE A 149 8.73 8.56 0.01
C ILE A 149 8.32 9.31 -1.27
N GLU A 150 9.31 9.84 -1.97
CA GLU A 150 9.11 10.49 -3.28
C GLU A 150 9.59 9.56 -4.39
N LEU A 151 8.75 9.36 -5.40
CA LEU A 151 9.09 8.60 -6.60
C LEU A 151 10.00 9.41 -7.51
N ARG A 152 10.93 8.70 -8.15
CA ARG A 152 12.00 9.24 -8.99
C ARG A 152 11.61 9.25 -10.46
#